data_AF-A0A1C4MKC5-F1
#
_entry.id   AF-A0A1C4MKC5-F1
#
_cell.length_a   1.000
_cell.length_b   1.000
_cell.length_c   1.000
_cell.angle_alpha   90.00
_cell.angle_beta   90.00
_cell.angle_gamma   90.00
#
_symmetry.space_group_name_H-M   'P 1'
#
loop_
_entity.id
_entity.type
_entity.pdbx_description
1 polymer ?
#
loop_
_entity_poly.entity_id
_entity_poly.type
_entity_poly.pdbx_seq_one_letter_code
_entity_poly.pdbx_strand_id
1 'polypeptide(L)'
;AGARRRLPHLCGRDPQALDADGIARAVVESVAENTSDAVVGALVWGALGGVPGLVGFRAANTLDAMVGHKSPRHLRFGWAAARLDDVLGYPGARLTAVLAVLAGGHPRSAVRTWRADAAAHPSPNAGPVEASFAGALRLRLGGTLSYGGRVEHRPVLGASFPPPGVADISRAIRLSRRIGALALAVSVAVSAAVPAAAAAAGSAAGRARRARRSGPRSADQGGAR
;
A
#
# COMPACT_ATOMS: atom_id res chain seq x y z
N ALA A 1 -2.58 31.32 -6.61
CA ALA A 1 -3.04 31.79 -5.27
C ALA A 1 -3.75 30.70 -4.44
N GLY A 2 -4.74 29.96 -4.98
CA GLY A 2 -5.51 28.97 -4.20
C GLY A 2 -4.74 27.73 -3.72
N ALA A 3 -3.81 27.19 -4.52
CA ALA A 3 -3.00 26.02 -4.15
C ALA A 3 -2.07 26.28 -2.96
N ARG A 4 -1.43 27.47 -2.94
CA ARG A 4 -0.55 27.89 -1.83
C ARG A 4 -1.29 27.97 -0.49
N ARG A 5 -2.56 28.39 -0.48
CA ARG A 5 -3.37 28.40 0.76
C ARG A 5 -3.77 27.01 1.27
N ARG A 6 -3.81 25.99 0.39
CA ARG A 6 -4.25 24.64 0.75
C ARG A 6 -3.09 23.70 1.10
N LEU A 7 -1.88 24.01 0.65
CA LEU A 7 -0.67 23.23 0.94
C LEU A 7 -0.44 22.95 2.44
N PRO A 8 -0.62 23.91 3.36
CA PRO A 8 -0.39 23.69 4.80
C PRO A 8 -1.30 22.62 5.41
N HIS A 9 -2.48 22.37 4.81
CA HIS A 9 -3.42 21.34 5.26
C HIS A 9 -3.10 19.94 4.71
N LEU A 10 -2.22 19.84 3.71
CA LEU A 10 -1.74 18.60 3.11
C LEU A 10 -0.35 18.22 3.62
N CYS A 11 0.49 19.21 3.91
CA CYS A 11 1.83 19.06 4.46
C CYS A 11 2.07 20.28 5.36
N GLY A 12 2.55 20.13 6.59
CA GLY A 12 2.84 21.25 7.51
C GLY A 12 4.03 22.13 7.08
N ARG A 13 4.00 22.68 5.86
CA ARG A 13 5.11 23.38 5.19
C ARG A 13 4.70 24.75 4.69
N ASP A 14 5.65 25.68 4.70
CA ASP A 14 5.50 27.05 4.18
C ASP A 14 5.39 27.04 2.64
N PRO A 15 4.24 27.46 2.07
CA PRO A 15 4.00 27.47 0.62
C PRO A 15 4.68 28.64 -0.12
N GLN A 16 5.40 29.53 0.57
CA GLN A 16 6.12 30.65 -0.03
C GLN A 16 7.51 30.28 -0.57
N ALA A 17 8.13 29.20 -0.07
CA ALA A 17 9.51 28.81 -0.37
C ALA A 17 9.66 27.77 -1.51
N LEU A 18 8.58 27.41 -2.22
CA LEU A 18 8.59 26.38 -3.26
C LEU A 18 8.27 26.96 -4.64
N ASP A 19 9.13 26.64 -5.62
CA ASP A 19 8.80 26.77 -7.03
C ASP A 19 7.68 25.79 -7.42
N ALA A 20 7.04 26.05 -8.56
CA ALA A 20 5.87 25.27 -8.99
C ALA A 20 6.19 23.77 -9.17
N ASP A 21 7.43 23.45 -9.57
CA ASP A 21 7.89 22.09 -9.82
C ASP A 21 8.22 21.34 -8.53
N GLY A 22 8.79 22.01 -7.53
CA GLY A 22 8.98 21.47 -6.18
C GLY A 22 7.64 21.12 -5.51
N ILE A 23 6.62 21.97 -5.68
CA ILE A 23 5.25 21.66 -5.24
C ILE A 23 4.70 20.46 -6.01
N ALA A 24 4.85 20.43 -7.33
CA ALA A 24 4.34 19.34 -8.15
C ALA A 24 4.95 17.99 -7.76
N ARG A 25 6.27 17.94 -7.55
CA ARG A 25 6.96 16.76 -7.06
C ARG A 25 6.42 16.29 -5.72
N ALA A 26 6.34 17.18 -4.72
CA ALA A 26 5.83 16.83 -3.40
C ALA A 26 4.39 16.29 -3.47
N VAL A 27 3.53 16.89 -4.29
CA VAL A 27 2.15 16.41 -4.49
C VAL A 27 2.13 15.03 -5.16
N VAL A 28 2.97 14.79 -6.16
CA VAL A 28 3.03 13.48 -6.84
C VAL A 28 3.53 12.39 -5.89
N GLU A 29 4.56 12.67 -5.10
CA GLU A 29 5.09 11.77 -4.06
C GLU A 29 4.01 11.46 -3.02
N SER A 30 3.36 12.49 -2.45
CA SER A 30 2.28 12.29 -1.48
C SER A 30 1.08 11.54 -2.07
N VAL A 31 0.74 11.73 -3.34
CA VAL A 31 -0.31 10.94 -4.01
C VAL A 31 0.11 9.48 -4.11
N ALA A 32 1.37 9.18 -4.43
CA ALA A 32 1.86 7.80 -4.50
C ALA A 32 1.81 7.11 -3.13
N GLU A 33 2.44 7.71 -2.11
CA GLU A 33 2.44 7.20 -0.73
C GLU A 33 1.00 6.99 -0.22
N ASN A 34 0.14 8.01 -0.30
CA ASN A 34 -1.23 7.93 0.21
C ASN A 34 -2.12 6.95 -0.58
N THR A 35 -1.79 6.64 -1.85
CA THR A 35 -2.48 5.58 -2.59
C THR A 35 -2.24 4.22 -1.92
N SER A 36 -1.01 3.94 -1.50
CA SER A 36 -0.70 2.73 -0.74
C SER A 36 -1.37 2.75 0.62
N ASP A 37 -1.12 3.79 1.41
CA ASP A 37 -1.36 3.69 2.85
C ASP A 37 -2.78 4.04 3.23
N ALA A 38 -3.42 5.01 2.58
CA ALA A 38 -4.79 5.39 2.93
C ALA A 38 -5.86 4.59 2.18
N VAL A 39 -5.53 4.08 0.98
CA VAL A 39 -6.51 3.41 0.11
C VAL A 39 -6.25 1.91 0.03
N VAL A 40 -5.14 1.49 -0.56
CA VAL A 40 -4.92 0.08 -0.87
C VAL A 40 -4.70 -0.76 0.40
N GLY A 41 -3.92 -0.28 1.35
CA GLY A 41 -3.72 -0.95 2.64
C GLY A 41 -5.04 -1.14 3.40
N ALA A 42 -5.87 -0.09 3.48
CA ALA A 42 -7.18 -0.17 4.12
C ALA A 42 -8.11 -1.19 3.44
N LEU A 43 -8.10 -1.24 2.11
CA LEU A 43 -8.86 -2.22 1.32
C LEU A 43 -8.35 -3.65 1.51
N VAL A 44 -7.04 -3.86 1.61
CA VAL A 44 -6.45 -5.18 1.86
C VAL A 44 -6.86 -5.70 3.24
N TRP A 45 -6.67 -4.90 4.29
CA TRP A 45 -7.04 -5.33 5.64
C TRP A 45 -8.55 -5.41 5.86
N GLY A 46 -9.32 -4.56 5.19
CA GLY A 46 -10.77 -4.68 5.12
C GLY A 46 -11.21 -5.98 4.45
N ALA A 47 -10.52 -6.43 3.40
CA ALA A 47 -10.85 -7.66 2.72
C ALA A 47 -10.54 -8.92 3.55
N LEU A 48 -9.43 -8.88 4.30
CA LEU A 48 -8.96 -10.01 5.12
C LEU A 48 -9.67 -10.11 6.47
N GLY A 49 -9.94 -8.97 7.12
CA GLY A 49 -10.44 -8.90 8.49
C GLY A 49 -11.78 -8.18 8.66
N GLY A 50 -12.47 -7.84 7.56
CA GLY A 50 -13.69 -7.05 7.60
C GLY A 50 -13.48 -5.65 8.18
N VAL A 51 -14.54 -5.08 8.76
CA VAL A 51 -14.49 -3.76 9.41
C VAL A 51 -13.40 -3.68 10.50
N PRO A 52 -13.23 -4.68 11.39
CA PRO A 52 -12.15 -4.65 12.39
C PRO A 52 -10.75 -4.57 11.78
N GLY A 53 -10.48 -5.31 10.70
CA GLY A 53 -9.20 -5.28 10.00
C GLY A 53 -8.90 -3.90 9.41
N LEU A 54 -9.89 -3.30 8.74
CA LEU A 54 -9.77 -1.95 8.18
C LEU A 54 -9.49 -0.90 9.26
N VAL A 55 -10.26 -0.92 10.36
CA VAL A 55 -10.11 0.04 11.46
C VAL A 55 -8.76 -0.15 12.15
N GLY A 56 -8.35 -1.39 12.41
CA GLY A 56 -7.06 -1.71 13.03
C GLY A 56 -5.88 -1.21 12.20
N PHE A 57 -5.92 -1.42 10.89
CA PHE A 57 -4.90 -0.89 9.98
C PHE A 57 -4.85 0.65 9.99
N ARG A 58 -6.00 1.31 9.90
CA ARG A 58 -6.06 2.78 9.93
C ARG A 58 -5.59 3.35 11.27
N ALA A 59 -5.86 2.66 12.37
CA ALA A 59 -5.37 3.04 13.69
C ALA A 59 -3.84 2.95 13.76
N ALA A 60 -3.24 1.86 13.27
CA ALA A 60 -1.78 1.71 13.23
C ALA A 60 -1.11 2.79 12.36
N ASN A 61 -1.66 3.05 11.17
CA ASN A 61 -1.15 4.07 10.26
C ASN A 61 -1.27 5.49 10.83
N THR A 62 -2.38 5.78 11.52
CA THR A 62 -2.56 7.05 12.21
C THR A 62 -1.59 7.20 13.39
N LEU A 63 -1.35 6.10 14.13
CA LEU A 63 -0.42 6.08 15.26
C LEU A 63 1.02 6.39 14.82
N ASP A 64 1.47 5.81 13.69
CA ASP A 64 2.77 6.13 13.12
C ASP A 64 2.86 7.60 12.65
N ALA A 65 1.82 8.10 11.97
CA ALA A 65 1.76 9.50 11.56
C ALA A 65 1.81 10.48 12.76
N MET A 66 1.21 10.12 13.90
CA MET A 66 1.16 10.95 15.11
C MET A 66 2.43 10.86 15.98
N VAL A 67 3.04 9.67 16.08
CA VAL A 67 4.06 9.38 17.12
C VAL A 67 5.35 8.75 16.55
N GLY A 68 5.37 8.38 15.27
CA GLY A 68 6.53 7.79 14.58
C GLY A 68 7.67 8.79 14.31
N HIS A 69 7.40 10.09 14.43
CA HIS A 69 8.44 11.10 14.27
C HIS A 69 9.38 11.06 15.47
N LYS A 70 10.69 10.88 15.20
CA LYS A 70 11.79 10.81 16.18
C LYS A 70 11.93 12.10 17.00
N SER A 71 11.00 12.32 17.93
CA SER A 71 11.20 13.18 19.08
C SER A 71 12.05 12.41 20.11
N PRO A 72 13.07 13.02 20.74
CA PRO A 72 13.86 12.39 21.80
C PRO A 72 13.00 11.75 22.92
N ARG A 73 11.75 12.21 23.07
CA ARG A 73 10.76 11.72 24.05
C ARG A 73 10.08 10.39 23.66
N HIS A 74 10.12 9.96 22.39
CA HIS A 74 9.34 8.81 21.89
C HIS A 74 10.17 7.73 21.19
N LEU A 75 11.50 7.73 21.31
CA LEU A 75 12.39 6.85 20.53
C LEU A 75 12.03 5.36 20.52
N ARG A 76 11.60 4.78 21.66
CA ARG A 76 11.21 3.36 21.73
C ARG A 76 9.78 3.09 21.25
N PHE A 77 8.84 3.98 21.59
CA PHE A 77 7.43 3.83 21.22
C PHE A 77 7.20 4.16 19.74
N GLY A 78 7.80 5.23 19.24
CA GLY A 78 7.79 5.60 17.82
C GLY A 78 8.46 4.56 16.93
N TRP A 79 9.53 3.90 17.40
CA TRP A 79 10.13 2.78 16.66
C TRP A 79 9.19 1.57 16.56
N ALA A 80 8.51 1.21 17.65
CA ALA A 80 7.55 0.10 17.63
C ALA A 80 6.34 0.42 16.76
N ALA A 81 5.82 1.65 16.80
CA ALA A 81 4.73 2.12 15.95
C ALA A 81 5.13 2.09 14.46
N ALA A 82 6.30 2.64 14.11
CA ALA A 82 6.83 2.62 12.74
C ALA A 82 7.07 1.19 12.24
N ARG A 83 7.55 0.30 13.10
CA ARG A 83 7.78 -1.11 12.72
C ARG A 83 6.46 -1.87 12.50
N LEU A 84 5.45 -1.61 13.32
CA LEU A 84 4.13 -2.20 13.16
C LEU A 84 3.48 -1.68 11.87
N ASP A 85 3.55 -0.38 11.60
CA ASP A 85 3.05 0.21 10.36
C ASP A 85 3.77 -0.38 9.14
N ASP A 86 5.11 -0.50 9.18
CA ASP A 86 5.89 -1.13 8.10
C ASP A 86 5.41 -2.57 7.81
N VAL A 87 5.17 -3.36 8.86
CA VAL A 87 4.70 -4.75 8.71
C VAL A 87 3.29 -4.79 8.15
N LEU A 88 2.39 -3.96 8.67
CA LEU A 88 0.99 -3.94 8.24
C LEU A 88 0.82 -3.32 6.85
N GLY A 89 1.66 -2.35 6.49
CA GLY A 89 1.67 -1.68 5.19
C GLY A 89 2.25 -2.55 4.07
N TYR A 90 3.06 -3.57 4.40
CA TYR A 90 3.77 -4.38 3.41
C TYR A 90 2.88 -4.99 2.32
N PRO A 91 1.76 -5.66 2.63
CA PRO A 91 0.87 -6.21 1.60
C PRO A 91 0.26 -5.12 0.71
N GLY A 92 -0.18 -4.01 1.31
CA GLY A 92 -0.77 -2.88 0.60
C GLY A 92 0.22 -2.21 -0.35
N ALA A 93 1.45 -2.00 0.10
CA ALA A 93 2.52 -1.41 -0.70
C ALA A 93 2.89 -2.29 -1.92
N ARG A 94 2.99 -3.61 -1.72
CA ARG A 94 3.29 -4.55 -2.82
C ARG A 94 2.16 -4.62 -3.84
N LEU A 95 0.91 -4.69 -3.38
CA LEU A 95 -0.25 -4.66 -4.27
C LEU A 95 -0.29 -3.34 -5.05
N THR A 96 -0.06 -2.20 -4.38
CA THR A 96 -0.03 -0.87 -5.01
C THR A 96 1.02 -0.82 -6.11
N ALA A 97 2.24 -1.31 -5.85
CA ALA A 97 3.31 -1.30 -6.85
C ALA A 97 2.98 -2.16 -8.08
N VAL A 98 2.39 -3.34 -7.88
CA VAL A 98 1.91 -4.20 -8.98
C VAL A 98 0.80 -3.49 -9.76
N LEU A 99 -0.19 -2.92 -9.08
CA LEU A 99 -1.28 -2.20 -9.73
C LEU A 99 -0.79 -0.94 -10.47
N ALA A 100 0.24 -0.25 -9.98
CA ALA A 100 0.87 0.87 -10.68
C ALA A 100 1.54 0.42 -11.98
N VAL A 101 2.18 -0.76 -12.00
CA VAL A 101 2.72 -1.37 -13.22
C VAL A 101 1.60 -1.67 -14.22
N LEU A 102 0.48 -2.24 -13.76
CA LEU A 102 -0.62 -2.69 -14.63
C LEU A 102 -1.51 -1.54 -15.14
N ALA A 103 -1.82 -0.57 -14.27
CA ALA A 103 -2.72 0.55 -14.57
C ALA A 103 -2.00 1.77 -15.18
N GLY A 104 -0.66 1.77 -15.09
CA GLY A 104 0.22 2.79 -15.64
C GLY A 104 0.29 2.76 -17.17
N GLY A 105 0.81 3.84 -17.76
CA GLY A 105 1.03 3.92 -19.20
C GLY A 105 2.31 3.23 -19.68
N HIS A 106 3.20 2.84 -18.75
CA HIS A 106 4.56 2.38 -19.07
C HIS A 106 5.01 1.20 -18.18
N PRO A 107 4.43 0.00 -18.32
CA PRO A 107 4.69 -1.14 -17.43
C PRO A 107 6.16 -1.54 -17.39
N ARG A 108 6.85 -1.56 -18.54
CA ARG A 108 8.29 -1.90 -18.62
C ARG A 108 9.16 -0.93 -17.83
N SER A 109 8.85 0.36 -17.91
CA SER A 109 9.55 1.39 -17.14
C SER A 109 9.23 1.28 -15.66
N ALA A 110 7.96 1.07 -15.29
CA ALA A 110 7.54 0.85 -13.90
C ALA A 110 8.29 -0.32 -13.24
N VAL A 111 8.36 -1.48 -13.91
CA VAL A 111 9.09 -2.65 -13.41
C VAL A 111 10.58 -2.38 -13.31
N ARG A 112 11.19 -1.75 -14.33
CA ARG A 112 12.62 -1.42 -14.33
C ARG A 112 12.98 -0.48 -13.17
N THR A 113 12.23 0.60 -13.00
CA THR A 113 12.45 1.59 -11.94
C THR A 113 12.22 0.99 -10.56
N TRP A 114 11.17 0.18 -10.38
CA TRP A 114 10.97 -0.57 -9.14
C TRP A 114 12.20 -1.44 -8.82
N ARG A 115 12.63 -2.29 -9.75
CA ARG A 115 13.75 -3.21 -9.50
C ARG A 115 15.08 -2.51 -9.23
N ALA A 116 15.34 -1.41 -9.93
CA ALA A 116 16.61 -0.70 -9.84
C ALA A 116 16.68 0.21 -8.61
N ASP A 117 15.60 0.94 -8.31
CA ASP A 117 15.69 2.12 -7.44
C ASP A 117 14.99 1.93 -6.08
N ALA A 118 14.00 1.04 -5.97
CA ALA A 118 13.18 0.93 -4.77
C ALA A 118 13.96 0.55 -3.50
N ALA A 119 15.04 -0.25 -3.64
CA ALA A 119 15.85 -0.68 -2.50
C ALA A 119 16.71 0.45 -1.91
N ALA A 120 16.92 1.54 -2.65
CA ALA A 120 17.61 2.72 -2.14
C ALA A 120 16.71 3.56 -1.20
N HIS A 121 15.39 3.35 -1.25
CA HIS A 121 14.45 4.04 -0.39
C HIS A 121 14.52 3.52 1.06
N PRO A 122 14.56 4.39 2.09
CA PRO A 122 14.70 3.97 3.48
C PRO A 122 13.49 3.17 3.99
N SER A 123 12.30 3.47 3.48
CA SER A 123 11.08 2.69 3.79
C SER A 123 10.93 1.51 2.81
N PRO A 124 10.76 0.28 3.31
CA PRO A 124 10.54 -0.93 2.50
C PRO A 124 9.16 -0.95 1.82
N ASN A 125 8.26 -0.06 2.23
CA ASN A 125 6.90 0.09 1.68
C ASN A 125 6.85 1.20 0.65
N ALA A 126 7.30 2.41 1.00
CA ALA A 126 7.24 3.56 0.11
C ALA A 126 8.15 3.39 -1.13
N GLY A 127 9.31 2.74 -1.00
CA GLY A 127 10.25 2.56 -2.12
C GLY A 127 9.62 1.89 -3.35
N PRO A 128 9.03 0.69 -3.23
CA PRO A 128 8.31 0.03 -4.31
C PRO A 128 7.16 0.85 -4.90
N VAL A 129 6.42 1.57 -4.05
CA VAL A 129 5.27 2.39 -4.47
C VAL A 129 5.74 3.59 -5.28
N GLU A 130 6.65 4.40 -4.74
CA GLU A 130 7.16 5.57 -5.44
C GLU A 130 7.94 5.20 -6.70
N ALA A 131 8.77 4.15 -6.66
CA ALA A 131 9.55 3.73 -7.82
C ALA A 131 8.67 3.20 -8.95
N SER A 132 7.61 2.45 -8.62
CA SER A 132 6.64 2.00 -9.62
C SER A 132 5.82 3.18 -10.20
N PHE A 133 5.44 4.18 -9.40
CA PHE A 133 4.81 5.42 -9.87
C PHE A 133 5.76 6.23 -10.77
N ALA A 134 7.01 6.42 -10.36
CA ALA A 134 8.05 7.10 -11.12
C ALA A 134 8.21 6.47 -12.51
N GLY A 135 8.32 5.14 -12.58
CA GLY A 135 8.43 4.43 -13.87
C GLY A 135 7.12 4.41 -14.67
N ALA A 136 5.96 4.27 -14.04
CA ALA A 136 4.65 4.27 -14.71
C ALA A 136 4.31 5.62 -15.35
N LEU A 137 4.65 6.72 -14.66
CA LEU A 137 4.46 8.09 -15.11
C LEU A 137 5.65 8.62 -15.92
N ARG A 138 6.80 7.92 -15.91
CA ARG A 138 8.07 8.38 -16.47
C ARG A 138 8.48 9.74 -15.91
N LEU A 139 8.52 9.82 -14.59
CA LEU A 139 8.92 11.01 -13.84
C LEU A 139 10.04 10.64 -12.87
N ARG A 140 10.89 11.61 -12.57
CA ARG A 140 11.95 11.49 -11.56
C ARG A 140 11.44 11.97 -10.20
N LEU A 141 11.37 11.07 -9.23
CA LEU A 141 10.96 11.39 -7.86
C LEU A 141 12.18 11.41 -6.92
N GLY A 142 12.01 11.97 -5.73
CA GLY A 142 13.06 12.13 -4.73
C GLY A 142 14.13 13.14 -5.14
N GLY A 143 15.37 12.90 -4.72
CA GLY A 143 16.50 13.82 -4.90
C GLY A 143 16.57 14.93 -3.86
N THR A 144 17.37 15.95 -4.17
CA THR A 144 17.58 17.09 -3.26
C THR A 144 16.31 17.94 -3.17
N LEU A 145 15.83 18.12 -1.95
CA LEU A 145 14.73 18.99 -1.58
C LEU A 145 15.30 20.14 -0.76
N SER A 146 15.18 21.37 -1.23
CA SER A 146 15.53 22.56 -0.45
C SER A 146 14.26 23.20 0.06
N TYR A 147 14.05 23.16 1.38
CA TYR A 147 12.90 23.76 2.06
C TYR A 147 13.39 24.85 3.00
N GLY A 148 13.23 26.12 2.64
CA GLY A 148 13.45 27.25 3.58
C GLY A 148 14.76 27.15 4.38
N GLY A 149 15.86 26.73 3.73
CA GLY A 149 17.18 26.57 4.35
C GLY A 149 17.55 25.17 4.86
N ARG A 150 16.63 24.19 4.85
CA ARG A 150 16.91 22.77 5.14
C ARG A 150 16.98 21.96 3.85
N VAL A 151 18.12 21.32 3.63
CA VAL A 151 18.32 20.40 2.50
C VAL A 151 18.08 18.98 2.99
N GLU A 152 17.09 18.31 2.42
CA GLU A 152 16.85 16.88 2.60
C GLU A 152 17.25 16.15 1.32
N HIS A 153 18.09 15.13 1.44
CA HIS A 153 18.49 14.29 0.32
C HIS A 153 17.70 12.99 0.37
N ARG A 154 16.69 12.88 -0.50
CA ARG A 154 15.99 11.61 -0.74
C ARG A 154 16.66 10.85 -1.89
N PRO A 155 16.62 9.51 -1.88
CA PRO A 155 17.08 8.72 -3.02
C PRO A 155 16.33 9.13 -4.28
N VAL A 156 17.05 9.20 -5.40
CA VAL A 156 16.46 9.56 -6.69
C VAL A 156 15.86 8.31 -7.32
N LEU A 157 14.56 8.35 -7.62
CA LEU A 157 13.84 7.26 -8.28
C LEU A 157 13.53 7.67 -9.72
N GLY A 158 13.91 6.85 -10.70
CA GLY A 158 13.69 7.14 -12.11
C GLY A 158 14.59 8.26 -12.64
N ALA A 159 15.88 8.25 -12.29
CA ALA A 159 16.84 9.32 -12.58
C ALA A 159 16.91 9.77 -14.06
N SER A 160 16.60 8.87 -15.00
CA SER A 160 16.57 9.11 -16.45
C SER A 160 15.34 9.87 -16.95
N PHE A 161 14.36 10.14 -16.09
CA PHE A 161 13.12 10.83 -16.43
C PHE A 161 13.18 12.32 -16.05
N PRO A 162 12.33 13.16 -16.67
CA PRO A 162 12.19 14.56 -16.25
C PRO A 162 11.59 14.68 -14.84
N PRO A 163 11.86 15.80 -14.13
CA PRO A 163 11.16 16.09 -12.88
C PRO A 163 9.65 16.33 -13.11
N PRO A 164 8.80 16.18 -12.08
CA PRO A 164 7.36 16.40 -12.19
C PRO A 164 7.04 17.88 -12.37
N GLY A 165 6.19 18.20 -13.34
CA GLY A 165 5.58 19.51 -13.50
C GLY A 165 4.12 19.54 -13.02
N VAL A 166 3.50 20.72 -12.99
CA VAL A 166 2.11 20.91 -12.51
C VAL A 166 1.10 20.02 -13.25
N ALA A 167 1.28 19.80 -14.56
CA ALA A 167 0.41 18.95 -15.36
C ALA A 167 0.44 17.47 -14.92
N ASP A 168 1.54 17.04 -14.31
CA ASP A 168 1.74 15.66 -13.88
C ASP A 168 0.95 15.30 -12.62
N ILE A 169 0.58 16.28 -11.80
CA ILE A 169 -0.31 16.08 -10.64
C ILE A 169 -1.60 15.38 -11.09
N SER A 170 -2.19 15.86 -12.18
CA SER A 170 -3.42 15.26 -12.71
C SER A 170 -3.19 13.84 -13.23
N ARG A 171 -1.99 13.54 -13.77
CA ARG A 171 -1.62 12.19 -14.22
C ARG A 171 -1.46 11.24 -13.03
N ALA A 172 -0.80 11.68 -11.96
CA ALA A 172 -0.64 10.92 -10.72
C ALA A 172 -1.99 10.61 -10.06
N ILE A 173 -2.88 11.61 -9.95
CA ILE A 173 -4.23 11.41 -9.41
C ILE A 173 -5.03 10.40 -10.24
N ARG A 174 -4.96 10.47 -11.58
CA ARG A 174 -5.64 9.49 -12.44
C ARG A 174 -5.11 8.08 -12.24
N LEU A 175 -3.79 7.92 -12.11
CA LEU A 175 -3.19 6.62 -11.82
C LEU A 175 -3.64 6.09 -10.44
N SER A 176 -3.58 6.93 -9.41
CA SER A 176 -4.07 6.62 -8.06
C SER A 176 -5.52 6.14 -8.06
N ARG A 177 -6.43 6.83 -8.76
CA ARG A 177 -7.84 6.43 -8.89
C ARG A 177 -8.02 5.07 -9.56
N ARG A 178 -7.25 4.79 -10.63
CA ARG A 178 -7.27 3.48 -11.30
C ARG A 178 -6.79 2.37 -10.38
N ILE A 179 -5.69 2.62 -9.66
CA ILE A 179 -5.17 1.68 -8.66
C ILE A 179 -6.22 1.42 -7.57
N GLY A 180 -6.86 2.47 -7.04
CA GLY A 180 -7.92 2.33 -6.04
C GLY A 180 -9.11 1.49 -6.53
N ALA A 181 -9.57 1.72 -7.77
CA ALA A 181 -10.66 0.92 -8.36
C ALA A 181 -10.28 -0.55 -8.54
N LEU A 182 -9.06 -0.82 -9.04
CA LEU A 182 -8.56 -2.19 -9.20
C LEU A 182 -8.35 -2.87 -7.84
N ALA A 183 -7.78 -2.17 -6.85
CA ALA A 183 -7.62 -2.69 -5.51
C ALA A 183 -8.96 -3.04 -4.86
N LEU A 184 -9.98 -2.18 -5.04
CA LEU A 184 -11.33 -2.47 -4.57
C LEU A 184 -11.88 -3.74 -5.23
N ALA A 185 -11.74 -3.89 -6.54
CA ALA A 185 -12.18 -5.09 -7.25
C ALA A 185 -11.48 -6.35 -6.74
N VAL A 186 -10.16 -6.28 -6.54
CA VAL A 186 -9.36 -7.37 -5.96
C VAL A 186 -9.84 -7.71 -4.55
N SER A 187 -10.03 -6.69 -3.70
CA SER A 187 -10.52 -6.86 -2.33
C SER A 187 -11.90 -7.51 -2.26
N VAL A 188 -12.85 -7.07 -3.09
CA VAL A 188 -14.20 -7.67 -3.18
C VAL A 188 -14.11 -9.13 -3.62
N ALA A 189 -13.28 -9.43 -4.62
CA ALA A 189 -13.09 -10.81 -5.08
C ALA A 189 -12.49 -11.70 -3.97
N VAL A 190 -11.50 -11.20 -3.23
CA VAL A 190 -10.90 -11.92 -2.10
C VAL A 190 -11.93 -12.13 -0.99
N SER A 191 -12.67 -11.10 -0.59
CA SER A 191 -13.71 -11.21 0.45
C SER A 191 -14.83 -12.17 0.06
N ALA A 192 -15.20 -12.25 -1.22
CA ALA A 192 -16.20 -13.21 -1.69
C ALA A 192 -15.68 -14.67 -1.66
N ALA A 193 -14.38 -14.87 -1.86
CA ALA A 193 -13.76 -16.19 -1.87
C ALA A 193 -13.57 -16.78 -0.46
N VAL A 194 -13.38 -15.96 0.57
CA VAL A 194 -13.11 -16.42 1.95
C VAL A 194 -14.27 -17.23 2.57
N PRO A 195 -15.54 -16.78 2.53
CA PRO A 195 -16.68 -17.58 2.97
C PRO A 195 -16.89 -18.85 2.14
N ALA A 196 -16.66 -18.76 0.82
CA ALA A 196 -16.82 -19.90 -0.09
C ALA A 196 -15.81 -21.02 0.19
N ALA A 197 -14.55 -20.66 0.46
CA ALA A 197 -13.50 -21.60 0.85
C ALA A 197 -13.78 -22.27 2.20
N ALA A 198 -14.25 -21.51 3.20
CA ALA A 198 -14.63 -22.04 4.51
C ALA A 198 -15.82 -23.02 4.43
N ALA A 199 -16.83 -22.70 3.63
CA ALA A 199 -17.99 -23.56 3.39
C ALA A 199 -17.60 -24.86 2.65
N ALA A 200 -16.74 -24.77 1.64
CA ALA A 200 -16.24 -25.93 0.89
C ALA A 200 -15.42 -26.88 1.78
N ALA A 201 -14.55 -26.35 2.64
CA ALA A 201 -13.76 -27.13 3.60
C ALA A 201 -14.64 -27.83 4.64
N GLY A 202 -15.66 -27.14 5.18
CA GLY A 202 -16.63 -27.73 6.11
C GLY A 202 -17.45 -28.86 5.47
N SER A 203 -17.85 -28.69 4.21
CA SER A 203 -18.60 -29.69 3.46
C SER A 203 -17.75 -30.94 3.15
N ALA A 204 -16.47 -30.77 2.83
CA ALA A 204 -15.52 -31.88 2.62
C ALA A 204 -15.24 -32.66 3.92
N ALA A 205 -15.03 -31.96 5.04
CA ALA A 205 -14.85 -32.57 6.35
C ALA A 205 -16.10 -33.33 6.82
N GLY A 206 -17.30 -32.79 6.54
CA GLY A 206 -18.59 -33.43 6.80
C GLY A 206 -18.78 -34.73 6.01
N ARG A 207 -18.44 -34.73 4.70
CA ARG A 207 -18.48 -35.93 3.84
C ARG A 207 -17.51 -37.01 4.33
N ALA A 208 -16.28 -36.64 4.69
CA ALA A 208 -15.28 -37.58 5.21
C ALA A 208 -15.70 -38.21 6.55
N ARG A 209 -16.32 -37.44 7.46
CA ARG A 209 -16.89 -37.97 8.72
C ARG A 209 -18.06 -38.92 8.49
N ARG A 210 -18.93 -38.63 7.51
CA ARG A 210 -20.10 -39.46 7.19
C ARG A 210 -19.67 -40.81 6.58
N ALA A 211 -18.68 -40.79 5.67
CA ALA A 211 -18.10 -42.00 5.08
C ALA A 211 -17.43 -42.93 6.11
N ARG A 212 -16.75 -42.36 7.13
CA ARG A 212 -16.15 -43.14 8.23
C ARG A 212 -17.19 -43.75 9.18
N ARG A 213 -18.37 -43.15 9.33
CA ARG A 213 -19.47 -43.68 10.16
C ARG A 213 -20.30 -44.76 9.47
N SER A 214 -20.27 -44.82 8.14
CA SER A 214 -20.96 -45.83 7.33
C SER A 214 -20.05 -46.99 6.90
N GLY A 215 -18.85 -47.12 7.48
CA GLY A 215 -18.01 -48.31 7.31
C GLY A 215 -18.74 -49.56 7.79
N PRO A 216 -18.50 -50.73 7.17
CA PRO A 216 -19.33 -51.91 7.34
C PRO A 216 -19.40 -52.28 8.82
N ARG A 217 -20.62 -52.27 9.40
CA ARG A 217 -20.87 -52.97 10.66
C ARG A 217 -20.58 -54.43 10.35
N SER A 218 -19.46 -54.93 10.86
CA SER A 218 -19.15 -56.36 10.91
C SER A 218 -20.36 -57.04 11.54
N ALA A 219 -21.14 -57.72 10.70
CA ALA A 219 -22.16 -58.65 11.11
C ALA A 219 -21.43 -59.85 11.71
N ASP A 220 -21.10 -59.75 12.99
CA ASP A 220 -20.70 -60.90 13.80
C ASP A 220 -21.77 -61.09 14.88
N GLN A 221 -22.91 -61.62 14.43
CA GLN A 221 -23.91 -62.26 15.27
C GLN A 221 -24.30 -63.56 14.59
N GLY A 222 -24.01 -64.69 15.25
CA GLY A 222 -24.80 -65.91 15.06
C GLY A 222 -24.01 -67.21 15.01
N GLY A 223 -24.09 -67.97 16.10
CA GLY A 223 -23.76 -69.41 16.16
C GLY A 223 -22.96 -69.75 17.41
N ALA A 224 -23.52 -69.77 18.63
CA ALA A 224 -24.46 -70.77 19.14
C ALA A 224 -24.11 -72.22 18.70
N ARG A 225 -23.23 -72.89 19.46
CA ARG A 225 -23.51 -74.13 20.20
C ARG A 225 -22.23 -74.67 20.86
#